data_AF-A0A9X1T3X1-F1
#
_entry.id   AF-A0A9X1T3X1-F1
#
_cell.length_a   1.000
_cell.length_b   1.000
_cell.length_c   1.000
_cell.angle_alpha   90.00
_cell.angle_beta   90.00
_cell.angle_gamma   90.00
#
_symmetry.space_group_name_H-M   'P 1'
#
loop_
_entity.id
_entity.type
_entity.pdbx_description
1 polymer ?
#
loop_
_entity_poly.entity_id
_entity_poly.type
_entity_poly.pdbx_seq_one_letter_code
_entity_poly.pdbx_strand_id
1 'polypeptide(L)'
;MTSINTNTSAMTALQSLQSINSSLDETQSRISTGYRVSEAQDNAAYWSIATTMRSDNQAMSAVVDSLGIGAATVDAAYTGLNSAKDVLSEIKAKLTTATSEGVDKGKVQEEIGALKEQLKTISDSASFSGQNWLSNTDGTTTKQIVSSISRDSANKLSVGAIDVDIDSYRLYSADAGILDKEIDVSQFSGALGTTTVETTAITFGADNKISFSVSQNGEAARTVEITQQTLTDVGLNGNTIRSEADLKAVYEKALSDAGIDGIDVDVTAGAVSFKSLETFSVTNAASTGTGTPPTVAEMGLGAGDVTASGTTDKVSVENIDISSADSSKIQAYIKVVDEALSQVTTAAASLGAVQNRIDLQTEFVSKMMDTVSKGVGSLVDADMTEESTRLKALQTQQQLGVQALSIANSSSQSLLSLFR
;
A
#
# COMPACT_ATOMS: atom_id res chain seq x y z
N MET A 1 -9.36 9.10 -91.40
CA MET A 1 -8.30 8.37 -92.12
C MET A 1 -8.20 6.98 -91.53
N THR A 2 -8.78 5.99 -92.22
CA THR A 2 -8.73 4.58 -91.80
C THR A 2 -7.44 3.95 -92.33
N SER A 3 -6.50 3.64 -91.43
CA SER A 3 -5.29 2.87 -91.75
C SER A 3 -5.57 1.39 -91.49
N ILE A 4 -5.25 0.51 -92.44
CA ILE A 4 -5.38 -0.95 -92.30
C ILE A 4 -4.32 -1.52 -91.33
N ASN A 5 -3.17 -0.86 -91.24
CA ASN A 5 -2.03 -1.31 -90.43
C ASN A 5 -2.07 -0.79 -88.98
N THR A 6 -2.94 0.18 -88.67
CA THR A 6 -2.99 0.79 -87.34
C THR A 6 -4.43 1.12 -86.98
N ASN A 7 -5.01 0.34 -86.07
CA ASN A 7 -6.36 0.55 -85.57
C ASN A 7 -6.32 1.44 -84.31
N THR A 8 -6.48 2.75 -84.52
CA THR A 8 -6.48 3.73 -83.42
C THR A 8 -7.62 3.51 -82.44
N SER A 9 -8.79 3.05 -82.90
CA SER A 9 -9.95 2.75 -82.05
C SER A 9 -9.68 1.57 -81.12
N ALA A 10 -9.01 0.54 -81.61
CA ALA A 10 -8.60 -0.61 -80.79
C ALA A 10 -7.50 -0.24 -79.78
N MET A 11 -6.56 0.66 -80.13
CA MET A 11 -5.56 1.14 -79.18
C MET A 11 -6.18 1.95 -78.04
N THR A 12 -7.14 2.83 -78.33
CA THR A 12 -7.87 3.58 -77.29
C THR A 12 -8.71 2.63 -76.41
N ALA A 13 -9.36 1.62 -77.01
CA ALA A 13 -10.10 0.61 -76.25
C ALA A 13 -9.17 -0.23 -75.36
N LEU A 14 -7.97 -0.57 -75.84
CA LEU A 14 -6.97 -1.30 -75.06
C LEU A 14 -6.42 -0.46 -73.89
N GLN A 15 -6.14 0.83 -74.09
CA GLN A 15 -5.73 1.74 -73.02
C GLN A 15 -6.81 1.87 -71.94
N SER A 16 -8.08 1.98 -72.35
CA SER A 16 -9.22 1.97 -71.42
C SER A 16 -9.32 0.65 -70.65
N LEU A 17 -9.16 -0.50 -71.33
CA LEU A 17 -9.18 -1.81 -70.70
C LEU A 17 -8.01 -2.00 -69.70
N GLN A 18 -6.81 -1.53 -70.03
CA GLN A 18 -5.65 -1.54 -69.13
C GLN A 18 -5.91 -0.67 -67.89
N SER A 19 -6.53 0.50 -68.06
CA SER A 19 -6.91 1.37 -66.94
C SER A 19 -7.99 0.74 -66.05
N ILE A 20 -8.98 0.05 -66.65
CA ILE A 20 -10.03 -0.68 -65.91
C ILE A 20 -9.40 -1.85 -65.13
N ASN A 21 -8.52 -2.63 -65.76
CA ASN A 21 -7.81 -3.73 -65.09
C ASN A 21 -6.98 -3.22 -63.91
N SER A 22 -6.21 -2.13 -64.09
CA SER A 22 -5.45 -1.51 -63.00
C SER A 22 -6.35 -1.06 -61.85
N SER A 23 -7.51 -0.47 -62.15
CA SER A 23 -8.47 -0.04 -61.11
C SER A 23 -9.13 -1.23 -60.40
N LEU A 24 -9.33 -2.33 -61.13
CA LEU A 24 -9.91 -3.56 -60.62
C LEU A 24 -8.94 -4.27 -59.68
N ASP A 25 -7.65 -4.30 -60.03
CA ASP A 25 -6.57 -4.81 -59.17
C ASP A 25 -6.45 -3.98 -57.88
N GLU A 26 -6.53 -2.65 -57.99
CA GLU A 26 -6.50 -1.75 -56.82
C GLU A 26 -7.70 -1.97 -55.88
N THR A 27 -8.93 -2.00 -56.41
CA THR A 27 -10.12 -2.28 -55.59
C THR A 27 -10.09 -3.70 -55.01
N GLN A 28 -9.57 -4.69 -55.74
CA GLN A 28 -9.36 -6.03 -55.17
C GLN A 28 -8.35 -6.01 -54.02
N SER A 29 -7.25 -5.28 -54.15
CA SER A 29 -6.26 -5.12 -53.08
C SER A 29 -6.88 -4.45 -51.85
N ARG A 30 -7.67 -3.38 -52.03
CA ARG A 30 -8.37 -2.69 -50.93
C ARG A 30 -9.41 -3.57 -50.26
N ILE A 31 -10.17 -4.36 -51.01
CA ILE A 31 -11.13 -5.33 -50.44
C ILE A 31 -10.40 -6.45 -49.70
N SER A 32 -9.27 -6.92 -50.23
CA SER A 32 -8.49 -8.01 -49.62
C SER A 32 -7.77 -7.57 -48.35
N THR A 33 -7.28 -6.33 -48.30
CA THR A 33 -6.55 -5.79 -47.14
C THR A 33 -7.47 -5.11 -46.13
N GLY A 34 -8.68 -4.70 -46.55
CA GLY A 34 -9.60 -3.87 -45.76
C GLY A 34 -9.17 -2.40 -45.65
N TYR A 35 -8.03 -2.02 -46.23
CA TYR A 35 -7.46 -0.69 -46.11
C TYR A 35 -7.54 0.07 -47.43
N ARG A 36 -7.89 1.36 -47.35
CA ARG A 36 -7.79 2.32 -48.44
C ARG A 36 -6.33 2.73 -48.70
N VAL A 37 -5.50 2.73 -47.66
CA VAL A 37 -4.06 3.05 -47.73
C VAL A 37 -3.27 1.91 -47.09
N SER A 38 -2.90 0.91 -47.89
CA SER A 38 -2.19 -0.28 -47.38
C SER A 38 -0.68 -0.02 -47.31
N GLU A 39 -0.15 0.67 -48.32
CA GLU A 39 1.28 0.91 -48.47
C GLU A 39 1.62 2.41 -48.48
N ALA A 40 2.88 2.74 -48.22
CA ALA A 40 3.37 4.12 -48.28
C ALA A 40 3.24 4.73 -49.70
N GLN A 41 3.15 3.88 -50.72
CA GLN A 41 2.95 4.29 -52.11
C GLN A 41 1.56 4.88 -52.36
N ASP A 42 0.54 4.38 -51.63
CA ASP A 42 -0.85 4.83 -51.79
C ASP A 42 -1.03 6.26 -51.25
N ASN A 43 -0.50 6.51 -50.04
CA ASN A 43 -0.43 7.83 -49.45
C ASN A 43 0.56 7.87 -48.27
N ALA A 44 1.78 8.38 -48.53
CA ALA A 44 2.85 8.40 -47.53
C ALA A 44 2.49 9.15 -46.23
N ALA A 45 1.70 10.23 -46.31
CA ALA A 45 1.35 11.03 -45.15
C ALA A 45 0.38 10.29 -44.21
N TYR A 46 -0.74 9.77 -44.75
CA TYR A 46 -1.70 9.00 -43.94
C TYR A 46 -1.11 7.69 -43.45
N TRP A 47 -0.31 7.01 -44.28
CA TRP A 47 0.36 5.78 -43.90
C TRP A 47 1.33 5.98 -42.73
N SER A 48 2.15 7.05 -42.75
CA SER A 48 3.11 7.35 -41.67
C SER A 48 2.41 7.68 -40.34
N ILE A 49 1.34 8.49 -40.38
CA ILE A 49 0.56 8.84 -39.19
C ILE A 49 -0.10 7.59 -38.61
N ALA A 50 -0.78 6.79 -39.46
CA ALA A 50 -1.45 5.57 -39.03
C ALA A 50 -0.48 4.51 -38.51
N THR A 51 0.71 4.38 -39.10
CA THR A 51 1.75 3.46 -38.61
C THR A 51 2.25 3.87 -37.23
N THR A 52 2.45 5.17 -37.00
CA THR A 52 2.84 5.68 -35.67
C THR A 52 1.73 5.45 -34.65
N MET A 53 0.47 5.74 -34.99
CA MET A 53 -0.68 5.50 -34.12
C MET A 53 -0.90 4.00 -33.82
N ARG A 54 -0.70 3.11 -34.80
CA ARG A 54 -0.73 1.65 -34.56
C ARG A 54 0.40 1.20 -33.62
N SER A 55 1.61 1.74 -33.80
CA SER A 55 2.73 1.48 -32.89
C SER A 55 2.45 1.99 -31.48
N ASP A 56 1.84 3.17 -31.34
CA ASP A 56 1.45 3.71 -30.04
C ASP A 56 0.38 2.81 -29.40
N ASN A 57 -0.59 2.31 -30.16
CA ASN A 57 -1.61 1.36 -29.67
C ASN A 57 -1.00 0.04 -29.18
N GLN A 58 -0.01 -0.52 -29.90
CA GLN A 58 0.75 -1.69 -29.43
C GLN A 58 1.50 -1.41 -28.13
N ALA A 59 2.09 -0.21 -28.00
CA ALA A 59 2.76 0.20 -26.78
C ALA A 59 1.76 0.32 -25.61
N MET A 60 0.57 0.88 -25.85
CA MET A 60 -0.51 0.97 -24.86
C MET A 60 -1.05 -0.41 -24.46
N SER A 61 -1.09 -1.39 -25.37
CA SER A 61 -1.42 -2.77 -25.03
C SER A 61 -0.42 -3.35 -24.02
N ALA A 62 0.88 -3.13 -24.23
CA ALA A 62 1.91 -3.55 -23.28
C ALA A 62 1.78 -2.83 -21.93
N VAL A 63 1.28 -1.58 -21.89
CA VAL A 63 0.95 -0.89 -20.64
C VAL A 63 -0.22 -1.57 -19.92
N VAL A 64 -1.28 -1.96 -20.64
CA VAL A 64 -2.41 -2.70 -20.03
C VAL A 64 -1.94 -4.04 -19.47
N ASP A 65 -1.09 -4.78 -20.19
CA ASP A 65 -0.51 -6.02 -19.68
C ASP A 65 0.32 -5.78 -18.41
N SER A 66 1.13 -4.71 -18.39
CA SER A 66 1.90 -4.34 -17.20
C SER A 66 1.01 -3.89 -16.04
N LEU A 67 -0.08 -3.17 -16.29
CA LEU A 67 -1.07 -2.78 -15.28
C LEU A 67 -1.78 -4.01 -14.72
N GLY A 68 -2.09 -5.01 -15.55
CA GLY A 68 -2.67 -6.28 -15.13
C GLY A 68 -1.73 -7.10 -14.23
N ILE A 69 -0.43 -7.15 -14.57
CA ILE A 69 0.59 -7.75 -13.71
C ILE A 69 0.70 -6.97 -12.38
N GLY A 70 0.69 -5.64 -12.45
CA GLY A 70 0.69 -4.76 -11.28
C GLY A 70 -0.51 -4.98 -10.36
N ALA A 71 -1.72 -5.08 -10.91
CA ALA A 71 -2.94 -5.40 -10.20
C ALA A 71 -2.81 -6.76 -9.49
N ALA A 72 -2.32 -7.79 -10.17
CA ALA A 72 -2.13 -9.11 -9.57
C ALA A 72 -1.08 -9.11 -8.44
N THR A 73 -0.01 -8.32 -8.57
CA THR A 73 0.97 -8.16 -7.47
C THR A 73 0.37 -7.43 -6.26
N VAL A 74 -0.45 -6.40 -6.49
CA VAL A 74 -1.14 -5.65 -5.42
C VAL A 74 -2.17 -6.54 -4.73
N ASP A 75 -2.93 -7.33 -5.49
CA ASP A 75 -3.93 -8.27 -4.95
C ASP A 75 -3.29 -9.38 -4.08
N ALA A 76 -2.15 -9.93 -4.51
CA ALA A 76 -1.39 -10.89 -3.72
C ALA A 76 -0.93 -10.29 -2.38
N ALA A 77 -0.40 -9.05 -2.40
CA ALA A 77 -0.02 -8.34 -1.19
C ALA A 77 -1.23 -8.01 -0.29
N TYR A 78 -2.35 -7.57 -0.88
CA TYR A 78 -3.58 -7.27 -0.15
C TYR A 78 -4.17 -8.51 0.54
N THR A 79 -4.17 -9.66 -0.15
CA THR A 79 -4.61 -10.94 0.41
C THR A 79 -3.72 -11.35 1.59
N GLY A 80 -2.39 -11.23 1.43
CA GLY A 80 -1.44 -11.49 2.51
C GLY A 80 -1.65 -10.60 3.73
N LEU A 81 -1.88 -9.30 3.55
CA LEU A 81 -2.18 -8.37 4.64
C LEU A 81 -3.49 -8.71 5.37
N ASN A 82 -4.55 -9.10 4.66
CA ASN A 82 -5.80 -9.50 5.29
C ASN A 82 -5.64 -10.77 6.14
N SER A 83 -4.94 -11.78 5.62
CA SER A 83 -4.63 -12.97 6.42
C SER A 83 -3.73 -12.65 7.63
N ALA A 84 -2.77 -11.74 7.47
CA ALA A 84 -1.94 -11.28 8.60
C ALA A 84 -2.76 -10.55 9.67
N LYS A 85 -3.74 -9.73 9.26
CA LYS A 85 -4.67 -9.05 10.18
C LYS A 85 -5.50 -10.04 11.01
N ASP A 86 -5.99 -11.10 10.39
CA ASP A 86 -6.78 -12.12 11.10
C ASP A 86 -5.92 -12.85 12.15
N VAL A 87 -4.69 -13.22 11.79
CA VAL A 87 -3.75 -13.86 12.73
C VAL A 87 -3.33 -12.91 13.86
N LEU A 88 -3.08 -11.63 13.57
CA LEU A 88 -2.82 -10.62 14.61
C LEU A 88 -4.00 -10.47 15.58
N SER A 89 -5.23 -10.54 15.07
CA SER A 89 -6.44 -10.50 15.90
C SER A 89 -6.53 -11.72 16.82
N GLU A 90 -6.10 -12.89 16.35
CA GLU A 90 -6.00 -14.09 17.17
C GLU A 90 -4.90 -13.97 18.24
N ILE A 91 -3.71 -13.45 17.90
CA ILE A 91 -2.64 -13.17 18.87
C ILE A 91 -3.15 -12.24 19.97
N LYS A 92 -3.87 -11.16 19.60
CA LYS A 92 -4.49 -10.25 20.57
C LYS A 92 -5.46 -10.98 21.51
N ALA A 93 -6.30 -11.85 20.97
CA ALA A 93 -7.23 -12.64 21.77
C ALA A 93 -6.47 -13.56 22.75
N LYS A 94 -5.41 -14.24 22.30
CA LYS A 94 -4.55 -15.08 23.16
C LYS A 94 -3.88 -14.26 24.27
N LEU A 95 -3.31 -13.10 23.95
CA LEU A 95 -2.74 -12.18 24.94
C LEU A 95 -3.78 -11.71 25.95
N THR A 96 -5.01 -11.43 25.51
CA THR A 96 -6.12 -11.05 26.40
C THR A 96 -6.52 -12.22 27.32
N THR A 97 -6.50 -13.46 26.84
CA THR A 97 -6.73 -14.61 27.73
C THR A 97 -5.59 -14.79 28.74
N ALA A 98 -4.36 -14.47 28.36
CA ALA A 98 -3.18 -14.57 29.23
C ALA A 98 -3.16 -13.55 30.39
N THR A 99 -3.98 -12.49 30.36
CA THR A 99 -4.12 -11.54 31.49
C THR A 99 -4.97 -12.09 32.64
N SER A 100 -5.70 -13.17 32.43
CA SER A 100 -6.57 -13.75 33.47
C SER A 100 -5.75 -14.52 34.52
N GLU A 101 -6.07 -14.35 35.80
CA GLU A 101 -5.43 -15.10 36.88
C GLU A 101 -5.68 -16.60 36.74
N GLY A 102 -4.63 -17.42 36.90
CA GLY A 102 -4.69 -18.88 36.82
C GLY A 102 -4.47 -19.49 35.43
N VAL A 103 -4.16 -18.68 34.41
CA VAL A 103 -3.79 -19.17 33.07
C VAL A 103 -2.31 -19.59 33.01
N ASP A 104 -2.04 -20.73 32.36
CA ASP A 104 -0.68 -21.21 32.09
C ASP A 104 -0.07 -20.43 30.90
N LYS A 105 0.68 -19.38 31.24
CA LYS A 105 1.33 -18.49 30.26
C LYS A 105 2.33 -19.22 29.35
N GLY A 106 2.92 -20.32 29.80
CA GLY A 106 3.84 -21.12 28.99
C GLY A 106 3.13 -21.75 27.79
N LYS A 107 1.94 -22.33 28.01
CA LYS A 107 1.13 -22.93 26.93
C LYS A 107 0.57 -21.88 25.98
N VAL A 108 0.12 -20.74 26.50
CA VAL A 108 -0.36 -19.65 25.64
C VAL A 108 0.79 -19.07 24.80
N GLN A 109 2.02 -19.04 25.33
CA GLN A 109 3.20 -18.62 24.56
C GLN A 109 3.51 -19.61 23.41
N GLU A 110 3.33 -20.92 23.60
CA GLU A 110 3.49 -21.90 22.51
C GLU A 110 2.48 -21.64 21.37
N GLU A 111 1.23 -21.36 21.70
CA GLU A 111 0.21 -21.00 20.71
C GLU A 111 0.53 -19.69 19.99
N ILE A 112 0.96 -18.65 20.73
CA ILE A 112 1.42 -17.38 20.14
C ILE A 112 2.64 -17.61 19.23
N GLY A 113 3.57 -18.49 19.63
CA GLY A 113 4.71 -18.88 18.80
C GLY A 113 4.30 -19.47 17.45
N ALA A 114 3.32 -20.38 17.44
CA ALA A 114 2.78 -20.95 16.21
C ALA A 114 2.09 -19.89 15.32
N LEU A 115 1.33 -18.97 15.91
CA LEU A 115 0.68 -17.87 15.18
C LEU A 115 1.71 -16.91 14.56
N LYS A 116 2.84 -16.64 15.24
CA LYS A 116 3.95 -15.85 14.69
C LYS A 116 4.60 -16.55 13.49
N GLU A 117 4.84 -17.85 13.57
CA GLU A 117 5.36 -18.63 12.43
C GLU A 117 4.38 -18.64 11.24
N GLN A 118 3.07 -18.66 11.52
CA GLN A 118 2.04 -18.51 10.50
C GLN A 118 2.07 -17.11 9.86
N LEU A 119 2.26 -16.02 10.62
CA LEU A 119 2.44 -14.67 10.08
C LEU A 119 3.61 -14.59 9.11
N LYS A 120 4.75 -15.20 9.49
CA LYS A 120 5.92 -15.30 8.63
C LYS A 120 5.64 -16.06 7.34
N THR A 121 4.95 -17.20 7.45
CA THR A 121 4.55 -18.01 6.30
C THR A 121 3.61 -17.26 5.36
N ILE A 122 2.63 -16.52 5.90
CA ILE A 122 1.72 -15.66 5.11
C ILE A 122 2.53 -14.57 4.40
N SER A 123 3.44 -13.92 5.11
CA SER A 123 4.28 -12.88 4.54
C SER A 123 5.15 -13.40 3.41
N ASP A 124 5.75 -14.58 3.55
CA ASP A 124 6.63 -15.18 2.54
C ASP A 124 5.87 -15.77 1.34
N SER A 125 4.65 -16.26 1.57
CA SER A 125 3.79 -16.83 0.51
C SER A 125 3.06 -15.79 -0.32
N ALA A 126 2.94 -14.54 0.14
CA ALA A 126 2.37 -13.41 -0.59
C ALA A 126 3.27 -12.90 -1.74
N SER A 127 3.68 -13.82 -2.61
CA SER A 127 4.52 -13.57 -3.77
C SER A 127 3.73 -13.74 -5.07
N PHE A 128 3.99 -12.86 -6.03
CA PHE A 128 3.47 -12.96 -7.39
C PHE A 128 4.58 -12.69 -8.39
N SER A 129 4.75 -13.58 -9.39
CA SER A 129 5.79 -13.47 -10.41
C SER A 129 7.22 -13.31 -9.83
N GLY A 130 7.50 -13.97 -8.70
CA GLY A 130 8.81 -13.91 -8.03
C GLY A 130 9.08 -12.62 -7.25
N GLN A 131 8.09 -11.72 -7.15
CA GLN A 131 8.17 -10.52 -6.32
C GLN A 131 7.27 -10.69 -5.09
N ASN A 132 7.81 -10.37 -3.92
CA ASN A 132 7.06 -10.30 -2.68
C ASN A 132 7.19 -8.87 -2.13
N TRP A 133 6.06 -8.21 -1.89
CA TRP A 133 6.05 -6.82 -1.40
C TRP A 133 5.90 -6.74 0.12
N LEU A 134 5.60 -7.86 0.80
CA LEU A 134 5.40 -7.94 2.24
C LEU A 134 6.65 -8.37 3.02
N SER A 135 7.48 -9.28 2.47
CA SER A 135 8.73 -9.74 3.12
C SER A 135 10.01 -9.43 2.34
N ASN A 136 9.97 -8.46 1.41
CA ASN A 136 11.21 -8.06 0.75
C ASN A 136 12.24 -7.64 1.82
N THR A 137 13.50 -8.01 1.67
CA THR A 137 14.63 -7.58 2.51
C THR A 137 15.55 -6.61 1.77
N ASP A 138 15.33 -6.39 0.47
CA ASP A 138 16.05 -5.39 -0.31
C ASP A 138 15.74 -3.98 0.23
N GLY A 139 16.75 -3.09 0.25
CA GLY A 139 16.59 -1.68 0.63
C GLY A 139 15.79 -0.83 -0.36
N THR A 140 14.95 -1.45 -1.20
CA THR A 140 14.11 -0.74 -2.18
C THR A 140 12.81 -0.34 -1.50
N THR A 141 12.55 0.96 -1.38
CA THR A 141 11.36 1.51 -0.69
C THR A 141 10.18 1.71 -1.63
N THR A 142 10.40 1.77 -2.94
CA THR A 142 9.35 2.01 -3.93
C THR A 142 9.36 0.97 -5.05
N LYS A 143 8.17 0.47 -5.42
CA LYS A 143 7.96 -0.34 -6.64
C LYS A 143 7.19 0.47 -7.66
N GLN A 144 7.52 0.28 -8.94
CA GLN A 144 6.91 1.00 -10.05
C GLN A 144 6.12 0.05 -10.93
N ILE A 145 4.85 0.38 -11.16
CA ILE A 145 4.03 -0.27 -12.18
C ILE A 145 3.94 0.69 -13.37
N VAL A 146 4.24 0.24 -14.58
CA VAL A 146 4.09 1.07 -15.78
C VAL A 146 2.61 1.42 -15.96
N SER A 147 2.30 2.71 -16.07
CA SER A 147 0.92 3.21 -16.02
C SER A 147 0.44 3.87 -17.31
N SER A 148 1.36 4.46 -18.07
CA SER A 148 1.02 5.13 -19.31
C SER A 148 2.24 5.25 -20.20
N ILE A 149 1.99 5.39 -21.49
CA ILE A 149 2.97 5.85 -22.47
C ILE A 149 2.39 7.11 -23.10
N SER A 150 3.18 8.17 -23.14
CA SER A 150 2.82 9.42 -23.78
C SER A 150 3.95 9.86 -24.71
N ARG A 151 3.58 10.60 -25.75
CA ARG A 151 4.51 11.16 -26.73
C ARG A 151 4.43 12.68 -26.69
N ASP A 152 5.56 13.34 -26.50
CA ASP A 152 5.62 14.80 -26.50
C ASP A 152 5.63 15.40 -27.93
N SER A 153 5.54 16.72 -28.02
CA SER A 153 5.57 17.46 -29.30
C SER A 153 6.90 17.31 -30.07
N ALA A 154 7.94 16.76 -29.44
CA ALA A 154 9.25 16.47 -30.04
C ALA A 154 9.42 14.99 -30.41
N ASN A 155 8.33 14.20 -30.42
CA ASN A 155 8.30 12.76 -30.68
C ASN A 155 9.04 11.90 -29.64
N LYS A 156 9.38 12.44 -28.46
CA LYS A 156 9.98 11.67 -27.38
C LYS A 156 8.90 10.86 -26.66
N LEU A 157 9.15 9.57 -26.50
CA LEU A 157 8.34 8.67 -25.67
C LEU A 157 8.71 8.87 -24.20
N SER A 158 7.70 9.10 -23.36
CA SER A 158 7.80 9.03 -21.91
C SER A 158 6.88 7.95 -21.37
N VAL A 159 7.40 7.19 -20.40
CA VAL A 159 6.66 6.17 -19.66
C VAL A 159 6.26 6.77 -18.32
N GLY A 160 4.95 6.81 -18.04
CA GLY A 160 4.43 7.11 -16.72
C GLY A 160 4.44 5.86 -15.85
N ALA A 161 4.64 6.05 -14.54
CA ALA A 161 4.63 4.99 -13.56
C ALA A 161 3.60 5.26 -12.45
N ILE A 162 3.09 4.18 -11.85
CA ILE A 162 2.42 4.18 -10.58
C ILE A 162 3.46 3.80 -9.54
N ASP A 163 3.93 4.79 -8.78
CA ASP A 163 4.79 4.55 -7.62
C ASP A 163 3.95 3.99 -6.47
N VAL A 164 4.40 2.85 -5.94
CA VAL A 164 3.89 2.19 -4.75
C VAL A 164 5.00 2.18 -3.71
N ASP A 165 4.79 2.91 -2.62
CA ASP A 165 5.70 2.92 -1.48
C ASP A 165 5.53 1.64 -0.66
N ILE A 166 6.41 0.67 -0.87
CA ILE A 166 6.36 -0.62 -0.17
C ILE A 166 6.98 -0.56 1.22
N ASP A 167 7.67 0.52 1.59
CA ASP A 167 8.30 0.66 2.92
C ASP A 167 7.24 0.64 4.02
N SER A 168 6.16 1.37 3.80
CA SER A 168 5.02 1.47 4.73
C SER A 168 4.15 0.21 4.81
N TYR A 169 4.36 -0.79 3.95
CA TYR A 169 3.48 -1.98 3.84
C TYR A 169 4.17 -3.30 4.14
N ARG A 170 5.49 -3.32 4.30
CA ARG A 170 6.24 -4.54 4.60
C ARG A 170 5.88 -5.04 5.99
N LEU A 171 5.60 -6.33 6.09
CA LEU A 171 5.40 -7.01 7.37
C LEU A 171 6.75 -7.25 8.07
N TYR A 172 7.77 -7.62 7.29
CA TYR A 172 9.14 -7.86 7.77
C TYR A 172 10.15 -7.06 6.93
N SER A 173 11.06 -6.34 7.59
CA SER A 173 12.08 -5.52 6.91
C SER A 173 13.28 -5.18 7.81
N ALA A 174 13.93 -6.18 8.40
CA ALA A 174 15.13 -5.97 9.22
C ALA A 174 14.98 -4.82 10.23
N ASP A 175 13.91 -4.91 11.04
CA ASP A 175 13.53 -4.00 12.14
C ASP A 175 12.71 -2.75 11.73
N ALA A 176 12.27 -2.66 10.47
CA ALA A 176 11.45 -1.55 9.96
C ALA A 176 10.03 -1.94 9.48
N GLY A 177 9.74 -3.23 9.34
CA GLY A 177 8.44 -3.74 8.92
C GLY A 177 7.42 -3.72 10.07
N ILE A 178 6.13 -3.84 9.74
CA ILE A 178 5.05 -3.66 10.70
C ILE A 178 5.14 -4.66 11.89
N LEU A 179 5.69 -5.86 11.66
CA LEU A 179 5.78 -6.92 12.67
C LEU A 179 7.12 -7.01 13.40
N ASP A 180 8.21 -6.54 12.77
CA ASP A 180 9.56 -6.51 13.36
C ASP A 180 9.97 -5.12 13.88
N LYS A 181 9.21 -4.07 13.57
CA LYS A 181 9.38 -2.73 14.13
C LYS A 181 9.26 -2.77 15.65
N GLU A 182 10.34 -2.36 16.28
CA GLU A 182 10.42 -2.18 17.71
C GLU A 182 9.52 -1.01 18.16
N ILE A 183 8.51 -1.31 18.96
CA ILE A 183 7.70 -0.31 19.65
C ILE A 183 8.29 -0.14 21.05
N ASP A 184 8.56 1.11 21.40
CA ASP A 184 9.03 1.46 22.74
C ASP A 184 7.88 1.27 23.74
N VAL A 185 7.90 0.14 24.47
CA VAL A 185 6.92 -0.14 25.52
C VAL A 185 7.31 0.48 26.86
N SER A 186 8.44 1.18 26.95
CA SER A 186 8.81 1.95 28.14
C SER A 186 7.86 3.13 28.41
N GLN A 187 7.16 3.61 27.37
CA GLN A 187 6.05 4.54 27.54
C GLN A 187 4.85 3.93 28.31
N PHE A 188 4.82 2.60 28.43
CA PHE A 188 3.83 1.83 29.19
C PHE A 188 4.44 1.12 30.41
N SER A 189 5.74 1.34 30.67
CA SER A 189 6.54 0.65 31.69
C SER A 189 7.53 1.62 32.34
N GLY A 190 7.09 2.26 33.42
CA GLY A 190 7.96 2.64 34.53
C GLY A 190 8.62 4.02 34.45
N ALA A 191 8.26 4.87 35.40
CA ALA A 191 9.20 5.84 35.95
C ALA A 191 9.75 5.24 37.26
N LEU A 192 11.05 4.94 37.28
CA LEU A 192 11.72 4.37 38.45
C LEU A 192 12.03 5.46 39.48
N GLY A 193 11.59 5.27 40.73
CA GLY A 193 12.25 5.88 41.88
C GLY A 193 13.65 5.28 41.99
N THR A 194 14.68 6.07 41.72
CA THR A 194 16.08 5.61 41.62
C THR A 194 16.77 5.41 42.98
N THR A 195 16.03 5.49 44.09
CA THR A 195 16.59 5.41 45.44
C THR A 195 15.97 4.26 46.20
N THR A 196 16.80 3.35 46.70
CA THR A 196 16.39 2.29 47.61
C THR A 196 15.88 2.93 48.90
N VAL A 197 14.60 2.72 49.22
CA VAL A 197 13.98 3.00 50.51
C VAL A 197 14.75 2.21 51.56
N GLU A 198 15.46 2.90 52.45
CA GLU A 198 16.05 2.24 53.60
C GLU A 198 14.92 1.67 54.46
N THR A 199 15.02 0.38 54.81
CA THR A 199 14.01 -0.41 55.52
C THR A 199 13.75 0.02 56.97
N THR A 200 14.16 1.22 57.34
CA THR A 200 13.83 1.90 58.59
C THR A 200 12.41 2.44 58.55
N ALA A 201 11.74 2.38 59.70
CA ALA A 201 10.37 2.83 59.83
C ALA A 201 10.24 4.34 59.55
N ILE A 202 9.34 4.72 58.63
CA ILE A 202 9.11 6.12 58.23
C ILE A 202 7.92 6.68 59.00
N THR A 203 8.13 7.67 59.87
CA THR A 203 7.08 8.23 60.74
C THR A 203 6.67 9.64 60.31
N PHE A 204 5.36 9.89 60.22
CA PHE A 204 4.79 11.20 59.91
C PHE A 204 4.25 11.91 61.16
N GLY A 205 4.82 13.09 61.48
CA GLY A 205 4.25 14.06 62.41
C GLY A 205 2.98 14.73 61.86
N ALA A 206 2.26 15.48 62.71
CA ALA A 206 0.95 16.05 62.36
C ALA A 206 1.00 17.01 61.16
N ASP A 207 2.09 17.78 61.02
CA ASP A 207 2.29 18.76 59.94
C ASP A 207 3.21 18.24 58.82
N ASN A 208 3.63 16.96 58.88
CA ASN A 208 4.55 16.40 57.89
C ASN A 208 3.82 16.06 56.60
N LYS A 209 4.37 16.51 55.48
CA LYS A 209 3.82 16.29 54.15
C LYS A 209 4.92 15.99 53.14
N ILE A 210 4.70 14.94 52.37
CA ILE A 210 5.44 14.64 51.14
C ILE A 210 4.52 14.97 49.97
N SER A 211 4.97 15.82 49.05
CA SER A 211 4.20 16.18 47.87
C SER A 211 4.99 15.95 46.61
N PHE A 212 4.33 15.52 45.54
CA PHE A 212 4.91 15.43 44.20
C PHE A 212 3.83 15.72 43.15
N SER A 213 4.24 16.09 41.94
CA SER A 213 3.35 16.45 40.85
C SER A 213 3.31 15.33 39.82
N VAL A 214 2.10 14.91 39.43
CA VAL A 214 1.87 13.88 38.41
C VAL A 214 1.12 14.49 37.24
N SER A 215 1.72 14.42 36.05
CA SER A 215 1.05 14.75 34.78
C SER A 215 0.72 13.45 34.05
N GLN A 216 -0.48 13.33 33.48
CA GLN A 216 -0.93 12.19 32.64
C GLN A 216 -1.33 12.71 31.25
N ASN A 217 -0.90 12.03 30.19
CA ASN A 217 -1.33 12.27 28.80
C ASN A 217 -1.20 13.73 28.31
N GLY A 218 -0.22 14.48 28.83
CA GLY A 218 -0.01 15.90 28.52
C GLY A 218 -0.98 16.88 29.21
N GLU A 219 -1.82 16.40 30.13
CA GLU A 219 -2.70 17.23 30.97
C GLU A 219 -1.92 17.99 32.05
N ALA A 220 -2.55 19.01 32.65
CA ALA A 220 -1.94 19.78 33.73
C ALA A 220 -1.59 18.88 34.93
N ALA A 221 -0.38 19.06 35.48
CA ALA A 221 0.12 18.26 36.59
C ALA A 221 -0.76 18.42 37.84
N ARG A 222 -1.21 17.29 38.41
CA ARG A 222 -1.97 17.20 39.65
C ARG A 222 -1.02 16.96 40.80
N THR A 223 -1.23 17.61 41.95
CA THR A 223 -0.38 17.42 43.12
C THR A 223 -0.89 16.26 43.97
N VAL A 224 -0.02 15.29 44.21
CA VAL A 224 -0.23 14.19 45.14
C VAL A 224 0.39 14.58 46.48
N GLU A 225 -0.34 14.38 47.56
CA GLU A 225 0.11 14.67 48.92
C GLU A 225 -0.03 13.44 49.81
N ILE A 226 1.09 13.04 50.42
CA ILE A 226 1.15 12.01 51.45
C ILE A 226 1.30 12.74 52.79
N THR A 227 0.29 12.60 53.64
CA THR A 227 0.23 13.21 54.97
C THR A 227 -0.10 12.15 56.02
N GLN A 228 -0.09 12.54 57.29
CA GLN A 228 -0.57 11.67 58.37
C GLN A 228 -2.02 11.18 58.14
N GLN A 229 -2.87 11.99 57.50
CA GLN A 229 -4.24 11.59 57.17
C GLN A 229 -4.25 10.44 56.16
N THR A 230 -3.42 10.52 55.11
CA THR A 230 -3.25 9.44 54.12
C THR A 230 -2.89 8.11 54.80
N LEU A 231 -1.98 8.13 55.78
CA LEU A 231 -1.58 6.95 56.56
C LEU A 231 -2.72 6.42 57.45
N THR A 232 -3.54 7.32 57.99
CA THR A 232 -4.71 6.95 58.80
C THR A 232 -5.78 6.31 57.93
N ASP A 233 -6.00 6.83 56.73
CA ASP A 233 -7.02 6.35 55.80
C ASP A 233 -6.70 4.96 55.23
N VAL A 234 -5.42 4.58 55.15
CA VAL A 234 -5.00 3.20 54.83
C VAL A 234 -4.99 2.27 56.05
N GLY A 235 -5.32 2.77 57.25
CA GLY A 235 -5.45 1.97 58.47
C GLY A 235 -4.13 1.67 59.20
N LEU A 236 -3.06 2.44 58.96
CA LEU A 236 -1.79 2.23 59.64
C LEU A 236 -1.83 2.79 61.08
N ASN A 237 -1.62 1.91 62.06
CA ASN A 237 -1.59 2.29 63.47
C ASN A 237 -0.25 2.96 63.84
N GLY A 238 -0.31 4.22 64.29
CA GLY A 238 0.84 4.96 64.81
C GLY A 238 1.65 5.72 63.76
N ASN A 239 1.00 6.16 62.67
CA ASN A 239 1.53 7.14 61.70
C ASN A 239 2.92 6.76 61.14
N THR A 240 3.18 5.46 60.98
CA THR A 240 4.48 4.93 60.61
C THR A 240 4.36 3.83 59.57
N ILE A 241 5.12 3.94 58.48
CA ILE A 241 5.24 2.95 57.41
C ILE A 241 6.34 1.96 57.83
N ARG A 242 6.04 0.65 57.86
CA ARG A 242 6.96 -0.38 58.37
C ARG A 242 7.29 -1.49 57.36
N SER A 243 6.58 -1.55 56.24
CA SER A 243 6.76 -2.58 55.23
C SER A 243 6.56 -2.03 53.81
N GLU A 244 7.02 -2.78 52.81
CA GLU A 244 6.77 -2.47 51.39
C GLU A 244 5.27 -2.44 51.07
N ALA A 245 4.48 -3.31 51.71
CA ALA A 245 3.02 -3.33 51.57
C ALA A 245 2.36 -2.06 52.14
N ASP A 246 2.84 -1.56 53.29
CA ASP A 246 2.37 -0.29 53.86
C ASP A 246 2.69 0.88 52.92
N LEU A 247 3.91 0.90 52.38
CA LEU A 247 4.37 1.96 51.47
C LEU A 247 3.55 1.96 50.17
N LYS A 248 3.33 0.79 49.58
CA LYS A 248 2.47 0.61 48.40
C LYS A 248 1.06 1.14 48.66
N ALA A 249 0.43 0.72 49.76
CA ALA A 249 -0.92 1.14 50.10
C ALA A 249 -1.04 2.67 50.31
N VAL A 250 -0.06 3.30 50.97
CA VAL A 250 -0.01 4.75 51.17
C VAL A 250 0.08 5.50 49.83
N TYR A 251 0.91 5.02 48.90
CA TYR A 251 1.03 5.63 47.58
C TYR A 251 -0.23 5.47 46.73
N GLU A 252 -0.83 4.28 46.70
CA GLU A 252 -2.09 4.03 45.99
C GLU A 252 -3.21 4.93 46.52
N LYS A 253 -3.30 5.06 47.85
CA LYS A 253 -4.27 5.95 48.48
C LYS A 253 -4.01 7.42 48.14
N ALA A 254 -2.77 7.88 48.21
CA ALA A 254 -2.42 9.25 47.87
C ALA A 254 -2.74 9.61 46.41
N LEU A 255 -2.48 8.69 45.48
CA LEU A 255 -2.83 8.86 44.07
C LEU A 255 -4.35 8.93 43.86
N SER A 256 -5.10 8.05 44.53
CA SER A 256 -6.56 8.07 44.49
C SER A 256 -7.15 9.36 45.07
N ASP A 257 -6.61 9.86 46.19
CA ASP A 257 -7.04 11.12 46.81
C ASP A 257 -6.76 12.34 45.92
N ALA A 258 -5.69 12.28 45.11
CA ALA A 258 -5.37 13.27 44.10
C ALA A 258 -6.19 13.12 42.80
N GLY A 259 -7.11 12.15 42.74
CA GLY A 259 -7.95 11.86 41.58
C GLY A 259 -7.13 11.35 40.39
N ILE A 260 -6.03 10.64 40.63
CA ILE A 260 -5.18 10.04 39.62
C ILE A 260 -5.47 8.54 39.60
N ASP A 261 -6.25 8.12 38.61
CA ASP A 261 -6.51 6.71 38.33
C ASP A 261 -5.57 6.20 37.23
N GLY A 262 -5.35 4.88 37.18
CA GLY A 262 -4.57 4.24 36.12
C GLY A 262 -3.05 4.29 36.29
N ILE A 263 -2.55 4.68 37.47
CA ILE A 263 -1.16 4.49 37.89
C ILE A 263 -1.10 3.42 38.97
N ASP A 264 -0.49 2.28 38.65
CA ASP A 264 -0.17 1.22 39.60
C ASP A 264 1.17 1.52 40.29
N VAL A 265 1.26 1.18 41.58
CA VAL A 265 2.46 1.39 42.39
C VAL A 265 3.05 0.04 42.72
N ASP A 266 4.31 -0.14 42.37
CA ASP A 266 5.05 -1.35 42.69
C ASP A 266 6.25 -1.01 43.56
N VAL A 267 6.35 -1.73 44.69
CA VAL A 267 7.43 -1.58 45.67
C VAL A 267 8.11 -2.92 45.78
N THR A 268 9.30 -3.03 45.19
CA THR A 268 10.08 -4.27 45.18
C THR A 268 11.52 -3.97 45.59
N ALA A 269 12.03 -4.72 46.57
CA ALA A 269 13.41 -4.59 47.07
C ALA A 269 13.76 -3.15 47.51
N GLY A 270 12.80 -2.48 48.16
CA GLY A 270 12.91 -1.09 48.59
C GLY A 270 12.84 -0.05 47.48
N ALA A 271 12.69 -0.39 46.19
CA ALA A 271 12.50 0.61 45.14
C ALA A 271 11.00 0.87 44.88
N VAL A 272 10.60 2.14 44.87
CA VAL A 272 9.23 2.54 44.47
C VAL A 272 9.22 2.80 42.97
N SER A 273 8.28 2.18 42.27
CA SER A 273 8.07 2.38 40.84
C SER A 273 6.61 2.63 40.54
N PHE A 274 6.36 3.55 39.61
CA PHE A 274 5.02 3.86 39.13
C PHE A 274 4.87 3.28 37.72
N LYS A 275 3.75 2.59 37.46
CA LYS A 275 3.43 1.96 36.18
C LYS A 275 2.10 2.50 35.68
N SER A 276 2.03 2.93 34.43
CA SER A 276 0.77 3.41 33.84
C SER A 276 0.68 3.00 32.37
N LEU A 277 -0.55 2.86 31.89
CA LEU A 277 -0.88 2.61 30.49
C LEU A 277 -0.87 3.89 29.64
N GLU A 278 -0.76 5.05 30.29
CA GLU A 278 -0.72 6.37 29.67
C GLU A 278 0.62 7.03 29.95
N THR A 279 1.03 7.96 29.08
CA THR A 279 2.24 8.75 29.33
C THR A 279 2.06 9.51 30.63
N PHE A 280 3.02 9.39 31.55
CA PHE A 280 2.98 10.12 32.79
C PHE A 280 4.37 10.60 33.19
N SER A 281 4.42 11.62 34.04
CA SER A 281 5.66 12.08 34.67
C SER A 281 5.41 12.39 36.13
N VAL A 282 6.38 12.07 36.97
CA VAL A 282 6.39 12.42 38.39
C VAL A 282 7.49 13.45 38.59
N THR A 283 7.12 14.66 39.02
CA THR A 283 8.01 15.82 39.10
C THR A 283 7.85 16.51 40.45
N ASN A 284 8.77 17.42 40.78
CA ASN A 284 8.62 18.33 41.93
C ASN A 284 8.38 17.64 43.28
N ALA A 285 9.07 16.52 43.56
CA ALA A 285 9.00 15.89 44.87
C ALA A 285 9.58 16.82 45.95
N ALA A 286 8.82 17.05 47.02
CA ALA A 286 9.18 17.91 48.14
C ALA A 286 8.74 17.32 49.48
N SER A 287 9.54 17.55 50.52
CA SER A 287 9.19 17.26 51.91
C SER A 287 9.02 18.58 52.66
N THR A 288 7.93 18.70 53.43
CA THR A 288 7.63 19.85 54.28
C THR A 288 7.13 19.36 55.63
N GLY A 289 7.37 20.13 56.70
CA GLY A 289 6.92 19.78 58.05
C GLY A 289 7.85 20.29 59.14
N THR A 290 7.48 20.04 60.39
CA THR A 290 8.27 20.40 61.58
C THR A 290 8.70 19.11 62.31
N GLY A 291 9.78 19.17 63.10
CA GLY A 291 10.18 18.03 63.94
C GLY A 291 10.68 16.82 63.14
N THR A 292 11.66 17.04 62.25
CA THR A 292 12.30 16.00 61.42
C THR A 292 11.28 15.30 60.50
N PRO A 293 10.79 15.99 59.45
CA PRO A 293 9.91 15.35 58.47
C PRO A 293 10.62 14.26 57.69
N PRO A 294 9.88 13.21 57.24
CA PRO A 294 10.44 12.20 56.35
C PRO A 294 10.92 12.88 55.07
N THR A 295 12.05 12.45 54.54
CA THR A 295 12.66 12.99 53.34
C THR A 295 12.04 12.37 52.09
N VAL A 296 12.13 13.07 50.96
CA VAL A 296 11.69 12.52 49.66
C VAL A 296 12.45 11.23 49.30
N ALA A 297 13.72 11.13 49.72
CA ALA A 297 14.56 9.96 49.51
C ALA A 297 14.13 8.75 50.36
N GLU A 298 13.74 8.97 51.62
CA GLU A 298 13.16 7.91 52.46
C GLU A 298 11.85 7.37 51.88
N MET A 299 11.12 8.19 51.14
CA MET A 299 9.91 7.79 50.42
C MET A 299 10.19 7.12 49.06
N GLY A 300 11.46 6.98 48.65
CA GLY A 300 11.83 6.40 47.36
C GLY A 300 11.64 7.33 46.16
N LEU A 301 11.39 8.63 46.38
CA LEU A 301 11.30 9.66 45.34
C LEU A 301 12.65 10.35 45.19
N GLY A 302 13.22 10.33 43.99
CA GLY A 302 14.43 11.08 43.68
C GLY A 302 14.18 12.59 43.75
N ALA A 303 15.19 13.38 44.14
CA ALA A 303 15.11 14.85 44.18
C ALA A 303 15.15 15.53 42.78
N GLY A 304 15.18 14.74 41.70
CA GLY A 304 15.08 15.19 40.32
C GLY A 304 13.78 14.69 39.69
N ASP A 305 13.35 15.33 38.60
CA ASP A 305 12.17 14.91 37.85
C ASP A 305 12.29 13.44 37.46
N VAL A 306 11.40 12.62 38.00
CA VAL A 306 11.22 11.22 37.61
C VAL A 306 10.34 11.25 36.35
N THR A 307 10.93 11.73 35.26
CA THR A 307 10.45 11.42 33.92
C THR A 307 10.68 9.95 33.69
N ALA A 308 9.72 9.23 33.12
CA ALA A 308 9.94 7.86 32.65
C ALA A 308 11.28 7.83 31.89
N SER A 309 12.32 7.28 32.54
CA SER A 309 13.60 7.10 31.90
C SER A 309 13.35 5.98 30.93
N GLY A 310 13.30 6.30 29.63
CA GLY A 310 13.20 5.33 28.54
C GLY A 310 14.38 4.37 28.61
N THR A 311 14.31 3.38 29.49
CA THR A 311 15.01 2.13 29.30
C THR A 311 14.39 1.47 28.10
N THR A 312 15.25 1.07 27.18
CA THR A 312 15.05 0.48 25.86
C THR A 312 14.26 -0.84 25.88
N ASP A 313 13.12 -0.90 26.58
CA ASP A 313 12.21 -2.03 26.53
C ASP A 313 11.41 -1.87 25.24
N LYS A 314 12.06 -2.27 24.16
CA LYS A 314 11.59 -2.20 22.81
C LYS A 314 11.07 -3.58 22.44
N VAL A 315 9.81 -3.66 22.05
CA VAL A 315 9.15 -4.93 21.76
C VAL A 315 8.50 -4.84 20.40
N SER A 316 8.79 -5.83 19.57
CA SER A 316 8.11 -6.08 18.29
C SER A 316 7.12 -7.23 18.44
N VAL A 317 6.17 -7.35 17.51
CA VAL A 317 5.22 -8.48 17.51
C VAL A 317 5.97 -9.81 17.41
N GLU A 318 7.07 -9.85 16.66
CA GLU A 318 7.94 -11.03 16.54
C GLU A 318 8.55 -11.44 17.90
N ASN A 319 8.94 -10.46 18.72
CA ASN A 319 9.65 -10.69 19.98
C ASN A 319 8.74 -10.78 21.21
N ILE A 320 7.41 -10.89 21.04
CA ILE A 320 6.48 -11.08 22.17
C ILE A 320 6.79 -12.41 22.89
N ASP A 321 7.08 -12.30 24.19
CA ASP A 321 7.25 -13.41 25.12
C ASP A 321 6.50 -13.14 26.43
N ILE A 322 5.47 -13.96 26.71
CA ILE A 322 4.65 -13.88 27.93
C ILE A 322 5.08 -14.85 29.04
N SER A 323 6.11 -15.68 28.84
CA SER A 323 6.51 -16.75 29.77
C SER A 323 6.85 -16.25 31.17
N SER A 324 7.40 -15.05 31.29
CA SER A 324 7.75 -14.36 32.54
C SER A 324 7.12 -12.96 32.66
N ALA A 325 6.13 -12.66 31.83
CA ALA A 325 5.53 -11.32 31.76
C ALA A 325 4.45 -11.11 32.84
N ASP A 326 4.52 -9.98 33.54
CA ASP A 326 3.48 -9.51 34.45
C ASP A 326 2.23 -9.02 33.69
N SER A 327 1.09 -8.90 34.39
CA SER A 327 -0.17 -8.45 33.80
C SER A 327 -0.09 -7.05 33.15
N SER A 328 0.83 -6.20 33.62
CA SER A 328 1.14 -4.89 33.00
C SER A 328 1.91 -5.05 31.68
N LYS A 329 2.88 -5.97 31.61
CA LYS A 329 3.64 -6.26 30.37
C LYS A 329 2.77 -6.90 29.29
N ILE A 330 1.86 -7.80 29.67
CA ILE A 330 0.92 -8.41 28.72
C ILE A 330 -0.01 -7.35 28.12
N GLN A 331 -0.46 -6.37 28.91
CA GLN A 331 -1.25 -5.25 28.38
C GLN A 331 -0.44 -4.34 27.44
N ALA A 332 0.84 -4.13 27.71
CA ALA A 332 1.72 -3.44 26.78
C ALA A 332 1.88 -4.22 25.45
N TYR A 333 2.01 -5.56 25.49
CA TYR A 333 2.03 -6.38 24.28
C TYR A 333 0.71 -6.32 23.49
N ILE A 334 -0.44 -6.24 24.17
CA ILE A 334 -1.73 -6.02 23.50
C ILE A 334 -1.72 -4.70 22.73
N LYS A 335 -1.12 -3.63 23.29
CA LYS A 335 -0.96 -2.35 22.61
C LYS A 335 -0.02 -2.42 21.41
N VAL A 336 1.08 -3.17 21.52
CA VAL A 336 1.99 -3.44 20.39
C VAL A 336 1.24 -4.13 19.24
N VAL A 337 0.44 -5.16 19.55
CA VAL A 337 -0.38 -5.86 18.55
C VAL A 337 -1.48 -4.95 17.98
N ASP A 338 -2.08 -4.07 18.79
CA ASP A 338 -3.06 -3.08 18.32
C ASP A 338 -2.46 -2.05 17.36
N GLU A 339 -1.26 -1.58 17.64
CA GLU A 339 -0.53 -0.69 16.74
C GLU A 339 -0.16 -1.41 15.44
N ALA A 340 0.29 -2.67 15.50
CA ALA A 340 0.52 -3.48 14.32
C ALA A 340 -0.77 -3.70 13.50
N LEU A 341 -1.91 -3.98 14.15
CA LEU A 341 -3.23 -4.08 13.48
C LEU A 341 -3.63 -2.76 12.80
N SER A 342 -3.37 -1.63 13.45
CA SER A 342 -3.61 -0.28 12.90
C SER A 342 -2.77 -0.04 11.64
N GLN A 343 -1.48 -0.39 11.69
CA GLN A 343 -0.57 -0.26 10.56
C GLN A 343 -0.92 -1.21 9.41
N VAL A 344 -1.24 -2.49 9.68
CA VAL A 344 -1.72 -3.43 8.66
C VAL A 344 -3.02 -2.94 8.02
N THR A 345 -3.94 -2.36 8.80
CA THR A 345 -5.19 -1.80 8.27
C THR A 345 -4.94 -0.58 7.39
N THR A 346 -4.03 0.31 7.80
CA THR A 346 -3.59 1.46 6.99
C THR A 346 -2.93 1.02 5.69
N ALA A 347 -2.05 0.01 5.76
CA ALA A 347 -1.40 -0.58 4.59
C ALA A 347 -2.41 -1.21 3.62
N ALA A 348 -3.38 -1.98 4.13
CA ALA A 348 -4.45 -2.56 3.33
C ALA A 348 -5.34 -1.48 2.67
N ALA A 349 -5.67 -0.41 3.38
CA ALA A 349 -6.42 0.71 2.83
C ALA A 349 -5.66 1.42 1.69
N SER A 350 -4.34 1.60 1.85
CA SER A 350 -3.48 2.19 0.82
C SER A 350 -3.36 1.29 -0.42
N LEU A 351 -3.14 -0.01 -0.25
CA LEU A 351 -3.13 -0.97 -1.36
C LEU A 351 -4.48 -1.02 -2.08
N GLY A 352 -5.59 -0.93 -1.36
CA GLY A 352 -6.92 -0.78 -1.96
C GLY A 352 -7.08 0.49 -2.80
N ALA A 353 -6.50 1.61 -2.37
CA ALA A 353 -6.45 2.83 -3.18
C ALA A 353 -5.57 2.69 -4.43
N VAL A 354 -4.44 1.98 -4.32
CA VAL A 354 -3.57 1.65 -5.47
C VAL A 354 -4.31 0.76 -6.46
N GLN A 355 -5.04 -0.26 -6.01
CA GLN A 355 -5.85 -1.13 -6.86
C GLN A 355 -6.88 -0.32 -7.67
N ASN A 356 -7.67 0.53 -6.99
CA ASN A 356 -8.63 1.41 -7.66
C ASN A 356 -7.97 2.33 -8.69
N ARG A 357 -6.77 2.83 -8.39
CA ARG A 357 -6.00 3.67 -9.33
C ARG A 357 -5.52 2.88 -10.55
N ILE A 358 -5.10 1.63 -10.37
CA ILE A 358 -4.72 0.72 -11.48
C ILE A 358 -5.95 0.43 -12.36
N ASP A 359 -7.10 0.16 -11.76
CA ASP A 359 -8.34 -0.12 -12.50
C ASP A 359 -8.78 1.10 -13.34
N LEU A 360 -8.81 2.29 -12.74
CA LEU A 360 -9.12 3.54 -13.44
C LEU A 360 -8.14 3.82 -14.58
N GLN A 361 -6.85 3.57 -14.35
CA GLN A 361 -5.82 3.76 -15.36
C GLN A 361 -5.98 2.75 -16.51
N THR A 362 -6.29 1.50 -16.20
CA THR A 362 -6.53 0.43 -17.18
C THR A 362 -7.71 0.78 -18.08
N GLU A 363 -8.81 1.27 -17.49
CA GLU A 363 -9.96 1.76 -18.25
C GLU A 363 -9.59 2.97 -19.14
N PHE A 364 -8.82 3.92 -18.61
CA PHE A 364 -8.40 5.10 -19.36
C PHE A 364 -7.54 4.72 -20.58
N VAL A 365 -6.52 3.87 -20.37
CA VAL A 365 -5.65 3.39 -21.44
C VAL A 365 -6.45 2.59 -22.47
N SER A 366 -7.40 1.75 -22.04
CA SER A 366 -8.28 0.99 -22.93
C SER A 366 -9.16 1.91 -23.80
N LYS A 367 -9.80 2.92 -23.20
CA LYS A 367 -10.61 3.92 -23.94
C LYS A 367 -9.74 4.73 -24.91
N MET A 368 -8.51 5.03 -24.55
CA MET A 368 -7.56 5.72 -25.41
C MET A 368 -7.11 4.83 -26.58
N MET A 369 -6.82 3.54 -26.34
CA MET A 369 -6.54 2.57 -27.41
C MET A 369 -7.71 2.47 -28.40
N ASP A 370 -8.95 2.38 -27.92
CA ASP A 370 -10.15 2.37 -28.77
C ASP A 370 -10.29 3.65 -29.61
N THR A 371 -9.97 4.80 -29.01
CA THR A 371 -10.03 6.10 -29.69
C THR A 371 -8.94 6.20 -30.77
N VAL A 372 -7.72 5.73 -30.47
CA VAL A 372 -6.61 5.65 -31.42
C VAL A 372 -6.93 4.67 -32.55
N SER A 373 -7.51 3.50 -32.25
CA SER A 373 -7.99 2.53 -33.24
C SER A 373 -9.02 3.13 -34.18
N LYS A 374 -10.03 3.85 -33.66
CA LYS A 374 -11.03 4.55 -34.48
C LYS A 374 -10.40 5.66 -35.32
N GLY A 375 -9.45 6.41 -34.74
CA GLY A 375 -8.67 7.42 -35.44
C GLY A 375 -7.89 6.83 -36.62
N VAL A 376 -7.12 5.77 -36.40
CA VAL A 376 -6.42 5.02 -37.45
C VAL A 376 -7.38 4.53 -38.52
N GLY A 377 -8.51 3.94 -38.11
CA GLY A 377 -9.50 3.40 -39.04
C GLY A 377 -10.11 4.49 -39.92
N SER A 378 -10.45 5.65 -39.36
CA SER A 378 -10.94 6.79 -40.15
C SER A 378 -9.93 7.32 -41.19
N LEU A 379 -8.63 7.12 -40.95
CA LEU A 379 -7.58 7.59 -41.86
C LEU A 379 -7.33 6.57 -42.98
N VAL A 380 -7.37 5.28 -42.66
CA VAL A 380 -6.77 4.23 -43.50
C VAL A 380 -7.73 3.12 -43.89
N ASP A 381 -8.85 2.91 -43.22
CA ASP A 381 -9.78 1.84 -43.56
C ASP A 381 -10.57 2.19 -44.84
N ALA A 382 -10.88 1.15 -45.61
CA ALA A 382 -11.75 1.28 -46.78
C ALA A 382 -13.21 0.97 -46.41
N ASP A 383 -14.15 1.70 -47.01
CA ASP A 383 -15.56 1.35 -46.93
C ASP A 383 -15.84 0.16 -47.88
N MET A 384 -16.06 -1.02 -47.29
CA MET A 384 -16.31 -2.25 -48.03
C MET A 384 -17.60 -2.19 -48.87
N THR A 385 -18.56 -1.34 -48.49
CA THR A 385 -19.80 -1.16 -49.25
C THR A 385 -19.53 -0.41 -50.55
N GLU A 386 -18.72 0.65 -50.49
CA GLU A 386 -18.31 1.41 -51.66
C GLU A 386 -17.38 0.57 -52.55
N GLU A 387 -16.34 -0.04 -51.99
CA GLU A 387 -15.37 -0.83 -52.76
C GLU A 387 -16.02 -2.07 -53.38
N SER A 388 -16.96 -2.75 -52.71
CA SER A 388 -17.68 -3.88 -53.31
C SER A 388 -18.62 -3.46 -54.46
N THR A 389 -19.22 -2.27 -54.36
CA THR A 389 -20.03 -1.69 -55.44
C THR A 389 -19.14 -1.30 -56.62
N ARG A 390 -17.99 -0.70 -56.33
CA ARG A 390 -16.97 -0.32 -57.33
C ARG A 390 -16.38 -1.56 -58.04
N LEU A 391 -16.10 -2.64 -57.32
CA LEU A 391 -15.62 -3.90 -57.89
C LEU A 391 -16.61 -4.45 -58.92
N LYS A 392 -17.91 -4.50 -58.57
CA LYS A 392 -18.96 -4.97 -59.49
C LYS A 392 -19.09 -4.07 -60.72
N ALA A 393 -18.99 -2.75 -60.53
CA ALA A 393 -19.00 -1.80 -61.62
C ALA A 393 -17.78 -2.00 -62.55
N LEU A 394 -16.58 -2.18 -62.00
CA LEU A 394 -15.34 -2.42 -62.75
C LEU A 394 -15.35 -3.76 -63.49
N GLN A 395 -15.87 -4.83 -62.88
CA GLN A 395 -16.07 -6.12 -63.56
C GLN A 395 -17.01 -5.99 -64.75
N THR A 396 -18.10 -5.22 -64.60
CA THR A 396 -19.03 -4.93 -65.69
C THR A 396 -18.37 -4.09 -66.79
N GLN A 397 -17.60 -3.07 -66.41
CA GLN A 397 -16.84 -2.24 -67.35
C GLN A 397 -15.75 -3.04 -68.08
N GLN A 398 -15.09 -3.99 -67.42
CA GLN A 398 -14.12 -4.89 -68.04
C GLN A 398 -14.79 -5.78 -69.09
N GLN A 399 -15.94 -6.36 -68.77
CA GLN A 399 -16.72 -7.16 -69.72
C GLN A 399 -17.16 -6.34 -70.94
N LEU A 400 -17.64 -5.10 -70.72
CA LEU A 400 -17.98 -4.16 -71.80
C LEU A 400 -16.75 -3.71 -72.59
N GLY A 401 -15.60 -3.54 -71.93
CA GLY A 401 -14.33 -3.17 -72.56
C GLY A 401 -13.80 -4.26 -73.49
N VAL A 402 -13.88 -5.53 -73.08
CA VAL A 402 -13.54 -6.68 -73.94
C VAL A 402 -14.48 -6.76 -75.14
N GLN A 403 -15.79 -6.54 -74.94
CA GLN A 403 -16.77 -6.47 -76.03
C GLN A 403 -16.46 -5.31 -76.99
N ALA A 404 -16.18 -4.11 -76.47
CA ALA A 404 -15.83 -2.94 -77.26
C ALA A 404 -14.52 -3.14 -78.04
N LEU A 405 -13.52 -3.79 -77.45
CA LEU A 405 -12.27 -4.16 -78.13
C LEU A 405 -12.54 -5.16 -79.26
N SER A 406 -13.39 -6.17 -79.02
CA SER A 406 -13.81 -7.14 -80.04
C SER A 406 -14.54 -6.47 -81.22
N ILE A 407 -15.44 -5.53 -80.94
CA ILE A 407 -16.16 -4.73 -81.96
C ILE A 407 -15.18 -3.80 -82.71
N ALA A 408 -14.26 -3.15 -82.00
CA ALA A 408 -13.24 -2.31 -82.62
C ALA A 408 -12.33 -3.12 -83.56
N ASN A 409 -12.02 -4.38 -83.21
CA ASN A 409 -11.20 -5.26 -84.04
C ASN A 409 -11.95 -5.80 -85.27
N SER A 410 -13.25 -6.12 -85.14
CA SER A 410 -14.08 -6.57 -86.26
C SER A 410 -14.37 -5.46 -87.28
N SER A 411 -14.39 -4.18 -86.86
CA SER A 411 -14.53 -3.03 -87.77
C SER A 411 -13.40 -2.90 -88.80
N SER A 412 -12.20 -3.42 -88.50
CA SER A 412 -11.08 -3.47 -89.45
C SER A 412 -11.20 -4.65 -90.43
N GLN A 413 -11.88 -5.73 -90.03
CA GLN A 413 -12.14 -6.90 -90.88
C GLN A 413 -13.24 -6.62 -91.93
N SER A 414 -14.26 -5.84 -91.58
CA SER A 414 -15.30 -5.43 -92.54
C SER A 414 -14.73 -4.57 -93.67
N LEU A 415 -13.74 -3.72 -93.40
CA LEU A 415 -12.99 -2.98 -94.42
C LEU A 415 -12.16 -3.88 -95.34
N LEU A 416 -11.59 -4.97 -94.82
CA LEU A 416 -10.86 -5.96 -95.62
C LEU A 416 -11.79 -6.77 -96.54
N SER A 417 -13.04 -6.98 -96.14
CA SER A 417 -14.06 -7.64 -96.98
C SER A 417 -14.49 -6.82 -98.19
N LEU A 418 -14.25 -5.50 -98.16
CA LEU A 418 -14.56 -4.57 -99.27
C LEU A 418 -13.53 -4.63 -100.41
N PHE A 419 -12.36 -5.24 -100.16
CA PHE A 419 -11.27 -5.44 -101.13
C PHE A 419 -11.09 -6.91 -101.54
N ARG A 420 -12.05 -7.78 -101.19
CA ARG A 420 -12.09 -9.19 -101.62
C ARG A 420 -13.08 -9.40 -102.75
#